data_AF-A0A1F3BFU7-F1
#
_entry.id   AF-A0A1F3BFU7-F1
#
_cell.length_a   1.000
_cell.length_b   1.000
_cell.length_c   1.000
_cell.angle_alpha   90.00
_cell.angle_beta   90.00
_cell.angle_gamma   90.00
#
_symmetry.space_group_name_H-M   'P 1'
#
loop_
_entity.id
_entity.type
_entity.pdbx_description
1 polymer ?
#
loop_
_entity_poly.entity_id
_entity_poly.type
_entity_poly.pdbx_seq_one_letter_code
_entity_poly.pdbx_strand_id
1 'polypeptide(L)' 'MEGEGIVATEQRRRIIRPGDIAVIPANTWHWHGATRASAMMHISMRPSGPSNWKVEKKNWDEY' A
#
# COMPACT_ATOMS: atom_id res chain seq x y z
N MET A 1 -7.71 -12.35 7.19
CA MET A 1 -7.17 -10.98 7.07
C MET A 1 -7.88 -10.13 8.10
N GLU A 2 -7.15 -9.30 8.85
CA GLU A 2 -7.66 -8.58 10.02
C GLU A 2 -7.15 -7.13 10.02
N GLY A 3 -7.90 -6.25 10.69
CA GLY A 3 -7.54 -4.86 10.95
C GLY A 3 -7.79 -3.89 9.78
N GLU A 4 -7.36 -2.63 9.96
CA GLU A 4 -7.49 -1.56 8.97
C GLU A 4 -6.11 -1.10 8.48
N GLY A 5 -5.97 -0.99 7.16
CA GLY A 5 -4.75 -0.51 6.52
C GLY A 5 -5.00 0.66 5.58
N ILE A 6 -3.93 1.12 4.96
CA ILE A 6 -3.93 2.14 3.91
C ILE A 6 -3.23 1.61 2.68
N VAL A 7 -3.76 1.96 1.52
CA VAL A 7 -3.06 1.93 0.24
C VAL A 7 -3.00 3.35 -0.30
N ALA A 8 -1.80 3.80 -0.65
CA ALA A 8 -1.54 5.16 -1.10
C ALA A 8 -0.80 5.16 -2.43
N THR A 9 -1.21 6.07 -3.31
CA THR A 9 -0.44 6.51 -4.48
C THR A 9 -0.04 7.96 -4.27
N GLU A 10 0.58 8.58 -5.27
CA GLU A 10 0.94 10.00 -5.21
C GLU A 10 -0.29 10.91 -5.07
N GLN A 11 -1.42 10.51 -5.65
CA GLN A 11 -2.62 11.34 -5.76
C GLN A 11 -3.64 11.06 -4.67
N ARG A 12 -3.66 9.85 -4.10
CA ARG A 12 -4.73 9.43 -3.18
C ARG A 12 -4.25 8.45 -2.12
N ARG A 13 -4.89 8.49 -0.96
CA ARG A 13 -4.81 7.49 0.10
C ARG A 13 -6.19 6.87 0.31
N ARG A 14 -6.26 5.55 0.48
CA ARG A 14 -7.52 4.81 0.70
C ARG A 14 -7.38 3.86 1.88
N ILE A 15 -8.33 3.90 2.81
CA ILE A 15 -8.46 2.89 3.85
C ILE A 15 -8.87 1.56 3.22
N ILE A 16 -8.27 0.47 3.66
CA ILE A 16 -8.61 -0.90 3.25
C ILE A 16 -8.95 -1.75 4.47
N ARG A 17 -9.93 -2.64 4.29
CA ARG A 17 -10.46 -3.56 5.30
C ARG A 17 -10.41 -5.01 4.80
N PRO A 18 -10.60 -6.01 5.68
CA PRO A 18 -10.64 -7.40 5.26
C PRO A 18 -11.68 -7.62 4.16
N GLY A 19 -11.27 -8.20 3.04
CA GLY A 19 -12.11 -8.43 1.87
C GLY A 19 -11.90 -7.42 0.74
N ASP A 20 -11.28 -6.26 1.02
CA ASP A 20 -10.95 -5.30 -0.02
C ASP A 20 -9.82 -5.80 -0.94
N ILE A 21 -9.92 -5.46 -2.22
CA ILE A 21 -8.88 -5.71 -3.21
C ILE A 21 -8.30 -4.38 -3.68
N ALA A 22 -6.97 -4.28 -3.67
CA ALA A 22 -6.22 -3.18 -4.24
C ALA A 22 -5.45 -3.66 -5.48
N VAL A 23 -5.85 -3.18 -6.66
CA VAL A 23 -5.12 -3.43 -7.90
C VAL A 23 -4.21 -2.24 -8.18
N ILE A 24 -2.90 -2.50 -8.27
CA ILE A 24 -1.89 -1.48 -8.54
C ILE A 24 -1.32 -1.70 -9.95
N PRO A 25 -1.55 -0.77 -10.90
CA PRO A 25 -0.98 -0.89 -12.23
C PRO A 25 0.55 -0.90 -12.22
N ALA A 26 1.15 -1.53 -13.23
CA ALA A 26 2.60 -1.53 -13.42
C ALA A 26 3.17 -0.11 -13.41
N ASN A 27 4.36 0.05 -12.83
CA ASN A 27 5.09 1.32 -12.72
C ASN A 27 4.36 2.43 -11.93
N THR A 28 3.32 2.09 -11.16
CA THR A 28 2.66 3.04 -10.26
C THR A 28 3.45 3.15 -8.95
N TRP A 29 3.88 4.36 -8.58
CA TRP A 29 4.42 4.61 -7.25
C TRP A 29 3.31 4.43 -6.19
N HIS A 30 3.59 3.65 -5.16
CA HIS A 30 2.64 3.38 -4.09
C HIS A 30 3.34 2.90 -2.81
N TRP A 31 2.62 3.01 -1.70
CA TRP A 31 2.93 2.30 -0.45
C TRP A 31 1.63 1.80 0.17
N HIS A 32 1.75 0.84 1.08
CA HIS A 32 0.63 0.35 1.87
C HIS A 32 1.11 -0.10 3.25
N GLY A 33 0.25 0.02 4.24
CA GLY A 33 0.62 -0.26 5.63
C GLY A 33 -0.57 -0.25 6.58
N ALA A 34 -0.30 -0.54 7.85
CA ALA A 34 -1.28 -0.45 8.92
C ALA A 34 -1.73 1.00 9.16
N THR A 35 -2.88 1.17 9.82
CA THR A 35 -3.26 2.49 10.33
C THR A 35 -2.55 2.82 11.66
N ARG A 36 -2.59 4.07 12.12
CA ARG A 36 -2.08 4.43 13.46
C ARG A 36 -2.83 3.72 14.61
N ALA A 37 -4.09 3.33 14.37
CA ALA A 37 -4.96 2.76 15.39
C ALA A 37 -5.10 1.23 15.33
N SER A 38 -4.70 0.60 14.23
CA SER A 38 -4.94 -0.82 13.99
C SER A 38 -3.79 -1.45 13.20
N ALA A 39 -3.27 -2.57 13.69
CA ALA A 39 -2.41 -3.45 12.89
C ALA A 39 -3.17 -3.98 11.67
N MET A 40 -2.46 -4.33 10.60
CA MET A 40 -3.07 -4.86 9.38
C MET A 40 -2.27 -6.02 8.82
N MET A 41 -2.97 -7.04 8.31
CA MET A 41 -2.39 -8.14 7.54
C MET A 41 -3.07 -8.26 6.18
N HIS A 42 -2.27 -8.35 5.12
CA HIS A 42 -2.76 -8.59 3.77
C HIS A 42 -1.88 -9.59 3.02
N ILE A 43 -2.45 -10.16 1.96
CA ILE A 43 -1.71 -10.95 0.97
C ILE A 43 -1.29 -10.01 -0.15
N SER A 44 -0.02 -10.06 -0.53
CA SER A 44 0.51 -9.33 -1.67
C SER A 44 0.93 -10.31 -2.76
N MET A 45 0.42 -10.10 -3.97
CA MET A 45 0.74 -10.91 -5.15
C MET A 45 1.12 -9.98 -6.29
N ARG A 46 2.24 -10.25 -6.95
CA ARG A 46 2.70 -9.49 -8.12
C ARG A 46 3.43 -10.40 -9.10
N PRO A 47 3.50 -10.03 -10.39
CA PRO A 47 4.38 -10.69 -11.35
C PRO A 47 5.83 -10.68 -10.89
N SER A 48 6.63 -11.60 -11.44
CA SER A 48 8.07 -11.68 -11.16
C SER A 48 8.83 -10.43 -11.64
N GLY A 49 10.02 -10.20 -11.09
CA GLY A 49 10.88 -9.06 -11.40
C GLY A 49 11.15 -8.17 -10.19
N PRO A 50 12.12 -7.25 -10.27
CA PRO A 50 12.49 -6.40 -9.15
C PRO A 50 11.43 -5.31 -8.88
N SER A 51 11.42 -4.81 -7.65
CA SER A 51 10.81 -3.51 -7.32
C SER A 51 11.89 -2.43 -7.43
N ASN A 52 11.54 -1.27 -7.98
CA ASN A 52 12.43 -0.12 -7.93
C ASN A 52 12.31 0.57 -6.56
N TRP A 53 13.30 0.35 -5.69
CA TRP A 53 13.38 1.00 -4.38
C TRP A 53 14.13 2.34 -4.41
N LYS A 54 14.79 2.68 -5.53
CA LYS A 54 15.47 3.97 -5.73
C LYS A 54 14.47 5.00 -6.25
N VAL A 55 13.42 5.23 -5.48
CA VAL A 55 12.39 6.24 -5.74
C VAL A 55 12.48 7.32 -4.68
N GLU A 56 12.03 8.54 -5.02
CA GLU A 56 11.89 9.61 -4.06
C GLU A 56 11.01 9.16 -2.89
N LYS A 57 11.47 9.45 -1.67
CA LYS A 57 10.65 9.29 -0.46
C LYS A 57 9.58 10.37 -0.48
N LYS A 58 8.38 10.03 -0.92
CA LYS A 58 7.24 10.96 -0.92
C LYS A 58 6.52 10.92 0.43
N ASN A 59 5.21 10.88 0.39
CA ASN A 59 4.33 11.15 1.51
C ASN A 59 4.11 10.00 2.52
N TRP A 60 4.99 8.99 2.58
CA TRP A 60 4.79 7.86 3.50
C TRP A 60 5.12 8.22 4.95
N ASP A 61 5.98 9.22 5.19
CA ASP A 61 6.42 9.66 6.53
C ASP A 61 5.38 10.59 7.20
N GLU A 62 4.38 11.04 6.45
CA GLU A 62 3.31 11.92 6.94
C GLU A 62 2.10 11.16 7.50
N TYR A 63 2.16 9.82 7.53
CA TYR A 63 1.06 8.96 7.96
C TYR A 63 1.22 8.35 9.36
#